data_AF-A0A950VS73-F1
#
_entry.id   AF-A0A950VS73-F1
#
_cell.length_a   1.000
_cell.length_b   1.000
_cell.length_c   1.000
_cell.angle_alpha   90.00
_cell.angle_beta   90.00
_cell.angle_gamma   90.00
#
_symmetry.space_group_name_H-M   'P 1'
#
loop_
_entity.id
_entity.type
_entity.pdbx_description
1 polymer ?
#
loop_
_entity_poly.entity_id
_entity_poly.type
_entity_poly.pdbx_seq_one_letter_code
_entity_poly.pdbx_strand_id
1 'polypeptide(L)'
;MSENNPRGEIVRQAHEALQRLRGLDPSEPPPEPVAEAAWLLETDGGRRHPLDVVASGSLHPALAKLGFKRQGRAWNRGSGGLVHVINLHGSKYNVLTQLSPVLFYVNIGVFIPEVHELVWAEPSPAFVREAYCQIRQRLNTLAREPKRLIMAPEPTRTLEQQGEQLTREILEYGVSFLDRLSSLDAVDQELTDMLSQRAYRGDVFARRMSQRWSAIMHVPCGCCWSCIRALARTGCGRAASIDWRRGLGSSCPRRSRLTSRPLRTRGGRGTGSHRFRTWKLVGCADHPRTPRPAPGT
;
A
#
# COMPACT_ATOMS: atom_id res chain seq x y z
N MET A 1 7.32 6.39 32.03
CA MET A 1 7.78 5.00 32.22
C MET A 1 7.80 4.36 30.84
N SER A 2 8.98 4.11 30.27
CA SER A 2 9.12 3.52 28.93
C SER A 2 8.71 2.06 29.01
N GLU A 3 7.67 1.65 28.27
CA GLU A 3 7.27 0.25 28.17
C GLU A 3 8.46 -0.58 27.65
N ASN A 4 8.79 -1.64 28.39
CA ASN A 4 9.77 -2.65 27.98
C ASN A 4 9.33 -3.23 26.64
N ASN A 5 9.93 -2.76 25.54
CA ASN A 5 9.74 -3.35 24.22
C ASN A 5 10.50 -4.69 24.19
N PRO A 6 9.83 -5.85 24.25
CA PRO A 6 10.50 -7.15 24.32
C PRO A 6 11.38 -7.41 23.09
N ARG A 7 11.12 -6.75 21.96
CA ARG A 7 11.99 -6.85 20.77
C ARG A 7 13.29 -6.06 20.92
N GLY A 8 13.27 -4.94 21.64
CA GLY A 8 14.49 -4.18 21.92
C GLY A 8 15.43 -4.96 22.83
N GLU A 9 14.87 -5.65 23.82
CA GLU A 9 15.62 -6.48 24.75
C GLU A 9 16.28 -7.69 24.08
N ILE A 10 15.58 -8.39 23.18
CA ILE A 10 16.16 -9.52 22.42
C ILE A 10 17.32 -9.04 21.51
N VAL A 11 17.16 -7.88 20.87
CA VAL A 11 18.23 -7.31 20.01
C VAL A 11 19.44 -6.90 20.85
N ARG A 12 19.21 -6.29 22.02
CA ARG A 12 20.25 -5.95 22.99
C ARG A 12 20.99 -7.19 23.47
N GLN A 13 20.28 -8.23 23.92
CA GLN A 13 20.88 -9.49 24.37
C GLN A 13 21.66 -10.20 23.27
N ALA A 14 21.15 -10.21 22.04
CA ALA A 14 21.86 -10.78 20.90
C ALA A 14 23.15 -10.01 20.58
N HIS A 15 23.11 -8.67 20.66
CA HIS A 15 24.29 -7.82 20.51
C HIS A 15 25.33 -8.10 21.60
N GLU A 16 24.92 -8.12 22.87
CA GLU A 16 25.80 -8.38 24.01
C GLU A 16 26.44 -9.77 23.94
N ALA A 17 25.67 -10.80 23.56
CA ALA A 17 26.20 -12.15 23.36
C ALA A 17 27.26 -12.19 22.25
N LEU A 18 27.01 -11.48 21.13
CA LEU A 18 27.97 -11.34 20.03
C LEU A 18 29.26 -10.63 20.46
N GLN A 19 29.18 -9.58 21.29
CA GLN A 19 30.37 -8.88 21.80
C GLN A 19 31.19 -9.76 22.74
N ARG A 20 30.53 -10.48 23.66
CA ARG A 20 31.20 -11.41 24.58
C ARG A 20 31.93 -12.55 23.86
N LEU A 21 31.32 -13.13 22.83
CA LEU A 21 31.96 -14.15 21.99
C LEU A 21 33.22 -13.66 21.28
N ARG A 22 33.38 -12.33 21.15
CA ARG A 22 34.52 -11.68 20.50
C ARG A 22 35.56 -11.15 21.48
N GLY A 23 35.36 -11.36 22.79
CA GLY A 23 36.23 -10.80 23.84
C GLY A 23 36.12 -9.28 23.99
N LEU A 24 35.06 -8.67 23.46
CA LEU A 24 34.78 -7.24 23.60
C LEU A 24 33.86 -7.01 24.79
N ASP A 25 34.13 -5.98 25.59
CA ASP A 25 33.26 -5.60 26.71
C ASP A 25 31.96 -4.98 26.16
N PRO A 26 30.79 -5.60 26.38
CA PRO A 26 29.51 -5.06 25.93
C PRO A 26 29.10 -3.75 26.64
N SER A 27 29.78 -3.37 27.73
CA SER A 27 29.48 -2.17 28.51
C SER A 27 30.14 -0.90 27.98
N GLU A 28 31.19 -1.01 27.16
CA GLU A 28 31.75 0.14 26.46
C GLU A 28 30.94 0.39 25.18
N PRO A 29 30.18 1.50 25.08
CA PRO A 29 29.60 1.89 23.81
C PRO A 29 30.74 2.04 22.80
N PRO A 30 30.54 1.64 21.52
CA PRO A 30 31.59 1.79 20.52
C PRO A 30 32.07 3.24 20.53
N PRO A 31 33.40 3.48 20.53
CA PRO A 31 33.94 4.83 20.49
C PRO A 31 33.46 5.47 19.19
N GLU A 32 32.52 6.41 19.35
CA GLU A 32 31.71 7.08 18.32
C GLU A 32 30.69 6.21 17.57
N PRO A 33 29.49 6.75 17.25
CA PRO A 33 28.62 6.15 16.26
C PRO A 33 29.40 6.10 14.95
N VAL A 34 29.85 4.91 14.57
CA VAL A 34 30.54 4.74 13.29
C VAL A 34 29.58 5.25 12.23
N ALA A 35 29.88 6.38 11.58
CA ALA A 35 28.96 7.04 10.67
C ALA A 35 28.45 6.05 9.61
N GLU A 36 27.25 6.29 9.05
CA GLU A 36 26.64 5.47 7.97
C GLU A 36 27.63 5.05 6.86
N ALA A 37 28.68 5.85 6.65
CA ALA A 37 29.80 5.60 5.76
C ALA A 37 30.54 4.26 5.96
N ALA A 38 30.58 3.68 7.17
CA ALA A 38 31.38 2.47 7.45
C ALA A 38 30.80 1.16 6.91
N TRP A 39 29.55 1.19 6.44
CA TRP A 39 28.91 0.04 5.78
C TRP A 39 28.90 0.17 4.26
N LEU A 40 29.41 1.27 3.72
CA LEU A 40 29.52 1.39 2.29
C LEU A 40 30.66 0.48 1.81
N LEU A 41 30.31 -0.51 1.00
CA LEU A 41 31.26 -1.34 0.31
C LEU A 41 31.95 -0.48 -0.74
N GLU A 42 33.28 -0.54 -0.77
CA GLU A 42 34.03 -0.01 -1.89
C GLU A 42 33.70 -0.89 -3.11
N THR A 43 33.15 -0.28 -4.14
CA THR A 43 32.90 -0.91 -5.43
C THR A 43 33.56 -0.07 -6.52
N ASP A 44 33.71 -0.60 -7.73
CA ASP A 44 34.26 0.18 -8.86
C ASP A 44 33.46 1.47 -9.14
N GLY A 45 32.20 1.54 -8.70
CA GLY A 45 31.34 2.73 -8.77
C GLY A 45 31.33 3.58 -7.50
N GLY A 46 32.31 3.42 -6.61
CA GLY A 46 32.40 4.07 -5.32
C GLY A 46 31.69 3.32 -4.20
N ARG A 47 31.45 4.02 -3.11
CA ARG A 47 30.88 3.51 -1.87
C ARG A 47 29.39 3.20 -1.99
N ARG A 48 28.98 1.93 -1.83
CA ARG A 48 27.58 1.50 -1.95
C ARG A 48 27.11 0.68 -0.75
N HIS A 49 25.86 0.89 -0.34
CA HIS A 49 25.26 0.09 0.72
C HIS A 49 25.06 -1.37 0.26
N PRO A 50 25.26 -2.40 1.12
CA PRO A 50 25.17 -3.81 0.72
C PRO A 50 23.83 -4.19 0.10
N LEU A 51 22.73 -3.68 0.66
CA LEU A 51 21.39 -3.86 0.06
C LEU A 51 21.29 -3.30 -1.36
N ASP A 52 22.00 -2.21 -1.70
CA ASP A 52 21.97 -1.68 -3.06
C ASP A 52 22.76 -2.58 -4.02
N VAL A 53 23.87 -3.16 -3.56
CA VAL A 53 24.65 -4.16 -4.30
C VAL A 53 23.78 -5.39 -4.57
N VAL A 54 23.17 -5.98 -3.55
CA VAL A 54 22.24 -7.12 -3.68
C VAL A 54 21.05 -6.78 -4.59
N ALA A 55 20.47 -5.60 -4.42
CA ALA A 55 19.35 -5.15 -5.22
C ALA A 55 19.71 -5.00 -6.71
N SER A 56 20.90 -4.46 -7.04
CA SER A 56 21.33 -4.33 -8.45
C SER A 56 21.91 -5.59 -9.06
N GLY A 57 22.64 -6.39 -8.28
CA GLY A 57 23.35 -7.57 -8.77
C GLY A 57 22.40 -8.72 -9.04
N SER A 58 21.82 -9.30 -7.99
CA SER A 58 21.06 -10.56 -8.11
C SER A 58 19.56 -10.32 -8.29
N LEU A 59 18.99 -9.39 -7.51
CA LEU A 59 17.53 -9.28 -7.41
C LEU A 59 16.88 -8.59 -8.61
N HIS A 60 17.41 -7.44 -9.04
CA HIS A 60 16.79 -6.69 -10.13
C HIS A 60 16.76 -7.46 -11.45
N PRO A 61 17.84 -8.14 -11.90
CA PRO A 61 17.79 -8.92 -13.14
C PRO A 61 16.73 -10.02 -13.10
N ALA A 62 16.55 -10.68 -11.96
CA ALA A 62 15.52 -11.71 -11.80
C ALA A 62 14.10 -11.13 -11.86
N LEU A 63 13.83 -10.05 -11.13
CA LEU A 63 12.50 -9.42 -11.11
C LEU A 63 12.17 -8.72 -12.43
N ALA A 64 13.16 -8.14 -13.13
CA ALA A 64 12.96 -7.49 -14.41
C ALA A 64 12.43 -8.46 -15.48
N LYS A 65 12.92 -9.71 -15.50
CA LYS A 65 12.41 -10.78 -16.38
C LYS A 65 10.93 -11.08 -16.18
N LEU A 66 10.41 -10.80 -14.98
CA LEU A 66 9.00 -10.98 -14.63
C LEU A 66 8.14 -9.72 -14.87
N GLY A 67 8.72 -8.66 -15.42
CA GLY A 67 8.03 -7.40 -15.73
C GLY A 67 8.04 -6.37 -14.61
N PHE A 68 8.82 -6.56 -13.54
CA PHE A 68 8.96 -5.55 -12.49
C PHE A 68 9.88 -4.41 -12.92
N LYS A 69 9.42 -3.18 -12.72
CA LYS A 69 10.20 -1.94 -12.87
C LYS A 69 10.74 -1.50 -11.52
N ARG A 70 12.00 -1.08 -11.47
CA ARG A 70 12.70 -0.71 -10.22
C ARG A 70 12.76 0.80 -10.02
N GLN A 71 12.60 1.23 -8.77
CA GLN A 71 12.97 2.58 -8.30
C GLN A 71 13.62 2.47 -6.91
N GLY A 72 14.92 2.74 -6.82
CA GLY A 72 15.69 2.59 -5.57
C GLY A 72 15.71 1.14 -5.09
N ARG A 73 15.08 0.87 -3.94
CA ARG A 73 14.94 -0.47 -3.33
C ARG A 73 13.51 -1.03 -3.44
N ALA A 74 12.71 -0.47 -4.33
CA ALA A 74 11.34 -0.91 -4.60
C ALA A 74 11.17 -1.37 -6.05
N TRP A 75 10.27 -2.33 -6.27
CA TRP A 75 9.92 -2.91 -7.56
C TRP A 75 8.41 -2.99 -7.71
N ASN A 76 7.91 -2.51 -8.85
CA ASN A 76 6.48 -2.51 -9.17
C ASN A 76 6.21 -3.30 -10.45
N ARG A 77 5.11 -4.06 -10.46
CA ARG A 77 4.58 -4.72 -11.66
C ARG A 77 3.06 -4.56 -11.70
N GLY A 78 2.52 -4.19 -12.84
CA GLY A 78 1.07 -4.19 -13.06
C GLY A 78 0.54 -5.60 -13.30
N SER A 79 -0.63 -5.94 -12.73
CA SER A 79 -1.31 -7.22 -12.94
C SER A 79 -2.81 -7.06 -12.74
N GLY A 80 -3.64 -7.31 -13.77
CA GLY A 80 -5.10 -7.26 -13.64
C GLY A 80 -5.68 -5.92 -13.15
N GLY A 81 -5.02 -4.79 -13.46
CA GLY A 81 -5.39 -3.46 -12.95
C GLY A 81 -4.85 -3.15 -11.55
N LEU A 82 -4.17 -4.09 -10.92
CA LEU A 82 -3.49 -3.96 -9.62
C LEU A 82 -2.01 -3.64 -9.82
N VAL A 83 -1.35 -3.21 -8.74
CA VAL A 83 0.11 -3.03 -8.71
C VAL A 83 0.70 -3.91 -7.62
N HIS A 84 1.54 -4.86 -8.03
CA HIS A 84 2.34 -5.68 -7.14
C HIS A 84 3.61 -4.92 -6.77
N VAL A 85 3.91 -4.87 -5.48
CA VAL A 85 5.03 -4.11 -4.92
C VAL A 85 5.93 -5.04 -4.11
N ILE A 86 7.23 -4.98 -4.37
CA ILE A 86 8.28 -5.60 -3.55
C ILE A 86 9.22 -4.49 -3.10
N ASN A 87 9.57 -4.42 -1.81
CA ASN A 87 10.43 -3.37 -1.27
C ASN A 87 11.43 -3.91 -0.25
N LEU A 88 12.73 -3.64 -0.45
CA LEU A 88 13.78 -3.89 0.53
C LEU A 88 13.92 -2.67 1.45
N HIS A 89 13.58 -2.85 2.72
CA HIS A 89 13.62 -1.81 3.72
C HIS A 89 14.68 -2.13 4.78
N GLY A 90 15.76 -1.36 4.82
CA GLY A 90 16.74 -1.46 5.91
C GLY A 90 16.12 -1.10 7.27
N SER A 91 16.55 -1.76 8.34
CA SER A 91 16.15 -1.40 9.69
C SER A 91 16.79 -0.07 10.10
N LYS A 92 16.01 0.81 10.73
CA LYS A 92 16.54 2.01 11.40
C LYS A 92 17.44 1.70 12.61
N TYR A 93 17.39 0.46 13.11
CA TYR A 93 18.19 -0.04 14.22
C TYR A 93 19.42 -0.81 13.76
N ASN A 94 19.83 -0.67 12.51
CA ASN A 94 21.16 -1.14 12.11
C ASN A 94 22.18 -0.31 12.89
N VAL A 95 22.63 -0.85 14.03
CA VAL A 95 23.68 -0.24 14.83
C VAL A 95 24.97 -0.41 14.04
N LEU A 96 25.57 0.73 13.74
CA LEU A 96 26.69 0.85 12.83
C LEU A 96 27.96 0.38 13.53
N THR A 97 28.15 -0.94 13.59
CA THR A 97 29.46 -1.53 13.88
C THR A 97 29.84 -2.42 12.70
N GLN A 98 31.13 -2.55 12.39
CA GLN A 98 31.63 -3.39 11.29
C GLN A 98 31.23 -4.87 11.42
N LEU A 99 30.66 -5.25 12.56
CA LEU A 99 30.42 -6.63 12.95
C LEU A 99 28.95 -6.94 13.27
N SER A 100 28.04 -5.99 13.06
CA SER A 100 26.60 -6.19 13.24
C SER A 100 25.96 -6.64 11.94
N PRO A 101 25.05 -7.63 11.93
CA PRO A 101 24.34 -7.97 10.72
C PRO A 101 23.50 -6.79 10.20
N VAL A 102 23.35 -6.69 8.87
CA VAL A 102 22.42 -5.73 8.25
C VAL A 102 21.02 -6.31 8.40
N LEU A 103 20.24 -5.72 9.30
CA LEU A 103 18.82 -6.05 9.45
C LEU A 103 18.04 -5.33 8.36
N PHE A 104 17.22 -6.07 7.63
CA PHE A 104 16.32 -5.51 6.64
C PHE A 104 15.06 -6.36 6.54
N TYR A 105 14.05 -5.77 5.92
CA TYR A 105 12.75 -6.39 5.71
C TYR A 105 12.47 -6.40 4.21
N VAL A 106 12.06 -7.54 3.69
CA VAL A 106 11.40 -7.59 2.38
C VAL A 106 9.91 -7.47 2.61
N ASN A 107 9.35 -6.33 2.21
CA ASN A 107 7.92 -6.10 2.27
C ASN A 107 7.32 -6.36 0.88
N ILE A 108 6.16 -7.00 0.86
CA ILE A 108 5.47 -7.49 -0.32
C ILE A 108 4.03 -7.01 -0.21
N GLY A 109 3.51 -6.38 -1.24
CA GLY A 109 2.19 -5.81 -1.16
C GLY A 109 1.45 -5.73 -2.49
N VAL A 110 0.14 -5.61 -2.36
CA VAL A 110 -0.77 -5.37 -3.48
C VAL A 110 -1.42 -4.01 -3.26
N PHE A 111 -1.26 -3.16 -4.26
CA PHE A 111 -1.90 -1.86 -4.33
C PHE A 111 -3.04 -1.90 -5.33
N ILE A 112 -4.18 -1.33 -4.92
CA ILE A 112 -5.43 -1.30 -5.65
C ILE A 112 -5.72 0.19 -5.96
N PRO A 113 -5.40 0.66 -7.17
CA PRO A 113 -5.55 2.07 -7.57
C PRO A 113 -6.92 2.64 -7.25
N GLU A 114 -7.96 1.89 -7.58
CA GLU A 114 -9.35 2.27 -7.35
C GLU A 114 -9.69 2.53 -5.87
N VAL A 115 -9.19 1.67 -4.98
CA VAL A 115 -9.41 1.84 -3.54
C VAL A 115 -8.62 3.04 -3.02
N HIS A 116 -7.42 3.27 -3.56
CA HIS A 116 -6.63 4.43 -3.21
C HIS A 116 -7.34 5.74 -3.57
N GLU A 117 -7.75 5.87 -4.82
CA GLU A 117 -8.45 7.07 -5.30
C GLU A 117 -9.75 7.32 -4.55
N LEU A 118 -10.49 6.26 -4.21
CA LEU A 118 -11.74 6.39 -3.47
C LEU A 118 -11.53 6.81 -2.01
N VAL A 119 -10.59 6.18 -1.31
CA VAL A 119 -10.41 6.37 0.15
C VAL A 119 -9.65 7.66 0.45
N TRP A 120 -8.66 8.01 -0.36
CA TRP A 120 -7.81 9.19 -0.14
C TRP A 120 -8.21 10.40 -0.98
N ALA A 121 -9.12 10.24 -1.96
CA ALA A 121 -9.49 11.30 -2.91
C ALA A 121 -8.28 11.90 -3.65
N GLU A 122 -7.25 11.08 -3.86
CA GLU A 122 -5.98 11.45 -4.50
C GLU A 122 -5.70 10.51 -5.68
N PRO A 123 -5.14 11.03 -6.79
CA PRO A 123 -4.78 10.20 -7.94
C PRO A 123 -3.75 9.14 -7.54
N SER A 124 -3.85 7.95 -8.14
CA SER A 124 -2.88 6.88 -7.91
C SER A 124 -1.47 7.31 -8.30
N PRO A 125 -0.44 7.04 -7.47
CA PRO A 125 0.93 7.40 -7.79
C PRO A 125 1.47 6.59 -8.97
N ALA A 126 2.26 7.23 -9.84
CA ALA A 126 2.89 6.55 -10.99
C ALA A 126 3.83 5.41 -10.57
N PHE A 127 4.48 5.56 -9.42
CA PHE A 127 5.25 4.50 -8.77
C PHE A 127 4.77 4.34 -7.32
N VAL A 128 4.14 3.21 -7.05
CA VAL A 128 3.60 2.86 -5.74
C VAL A 128 4.72 2.51 -4.76
N ARG A 129 4.63 3.06 -3.55
CA ARG A 129 5.43 2.65 -2.39
C ARG A 129 4.63 1.64 -1.57
N GLU A 130 5.32 0.73 -0.91
CA GLU A 130 4.70 -0.33 -0.11
C GLU A 130 3.77 0.20 1.01
N ALA A 131 4.01 1.42 1.52
CA ALA A 131 3.16 2.06 2.50
C ALA A 131 1.72 2.32 2.01
N TYR A 132 1.50 2.39 0.68
CA TYR A 132 0.19 2.59 0.08
C TYR A 132 -0.57 1.29 -0.19
N CYS A 133 0.09 0.13 -0.10
CA CYS A 133 -0.54 -1.16 -0.40
C CYS A 133 -1.63 -1.51 0.62
N GLN A 134 -2.78 -1.99 0.14
CA GLN A 134 -3.90 -2.44 0.97
C GLN A 134 -3.62 -3.81 1.58
N ILE A 135 -3.00 -4.71 0.82
CA ILE A 135 -2.46 -5.97 1.32
C ILE A 135 -0.96 -5.82 1.48
N ARG A 136 -0.45 -6.14 2.67
CA ARG A 136 0.97 -6.07 3.01
C ARG A 136 1.38 -7.30 3.80
N GLN A 137 2.44 -7.96 3.36
CA GLN A 137 3.06 -9.09 4.01
C GLN A 137 4.57 -8.88 4.05
N ARG A 138 5.23 -9.43 5.06
CA ARG A 138 6.68 -9.56 5.04
C ARG A 138 7.05 -10.93 4.49
N LEU A 139 8.13 -11.01 3.73
CA LEU A 139 8.61 -12.27 3.16
C LEU A 139 8.81 -13.34 4.24
N ASN A 140 9.34 -12.96 5.41
CA ASN A 140 9.54 -13.89 6.53
C ASN A 140 8.22 -14.46 7.10
N THR A 141 7.11 -13.72 6.99
CA THR A 141 5.76 -14.21 7.34
C THR A 141 5.29 -15.22 6.30
N LEU A 142 5.49 -14.94 5.01
CA LEU A 142 5.12 -15.84 3.92
C LEU A 142 5.92 -17.15 3.95
N ALA A 143 7.23 -17.05 4.21
CA ALA A 143 8.13 -18.20 4.36
C ALA A 143 7.92 -18.97 5.68
N ARG A 144 7.07 -18.48 6.59
CA ARG A 144 6.86 -19.04 7.94
C ARG A 144 8.15 -19.13 8.78
N GLU A 145 9.12 -18.27 8.50
CA GLU A 145 10.43 -18.27 9.14
C GLU A 145 10.78 -16.90 9.73
N PRO A 146 10.38 -16.61 10.99
CA PRO A 146 10.50 -15.27 11.55
C PRO A 146 11.94 -14.77 11.68
N LYS A 147 12.93 -15.68 11.74
CA LYS A 147 14.36 -15.37 11.94
C LYS A 147 15.11 -14.98 10.65
N ARG A 148 14.53 -15.15 9.45
CA ARG A 148 15.19 -14.86 8.15
C ARG A 148 15.38 -13.37 7.80
N LEU A 149 15.24 -12.46 8.77
CA LEU A 149 15.26 -11.00 8.57
C LEU A 149 16.66 -10.37 8.54
N ILE A 150 17.70 -11.20 8.40
CA ILE A 150 19.06 -10.84 8.74
C ILE A 150 19.97 -11.23 7.56
N MET A 151 20.41 -10.25 6.77
CA MET A 151 21.62 -10.42 5.97
C MET A 151 22.76 -10.11 6.93
N ALA A 152 23.17 -11.13 7.67
CA ALA A 152 24.48 -11.10 8.25
C ALA A 152 25.48 -11.31 7.11
N PRO A 153 26.58 -10.56 7.01
CA PRO A 153 27.76 -11.09 6.36
C PRO A 153 28.11 -12.40 7.09
N GLU A 154 27.60 -13.52 6.59
CA GLU A 154 28.02 -14.83 7.02
C GLU A 154 29.48 -14.97 6.60
N PRO A 155 30.40 -15.34 7.51
CA PRO A 155 31.83 -15.46 7.17
C PRO A 155 32.09 -16.39 5.98
N THR A 156 31.15 -17.31 5.75
CA THR A 156 31.21 -18.35 4.73
C THR A 156 30.50 -17.99 3.44
N ARG A 157 29.77 -16.86 3.36
CA ARG A 157 29.01 -16.48 2.16
C ARG A 157 29.30 -15.08 1.68
N THR A 158 29.58 -14.99 0.39
CA THR A 158 29.72 -13.69 -0.29
C THR A 158 28.37 -12.98 -0.41
N LEU A 159 28.38 -11.67 -0.65
CA LEU A 159 27.15 -10.90 -0.82
C LEU A 159 26.35 -11.33 -2.05
N GLU A 160 27.03 -11.80 -3.09
CA GLU A 160 26.43 -12.35 -4.30
C GLU A 160 25.63 -13.60 -3.97
N GLN A 161 26.22 -14.54 -3.21
CA GLN A 161 25.56 -15.77 -2.77
C GLN A 161 24.34 -15.47 -1.88
N GLN A 162 24.45 -14.49 -0.98
CA GLN A 162 23.31 -14.03 -0.17
C GLN A 162 22.22 -13.39 -1.04
N GLY A 163 22.61 -12.59 -2.03
CA GLY A 163 21.69 -11.98 -2.99
C GLY A 163 20.97 -13.01 -3.86
N GLU A 164 21.65 -14.06 -4.30
CA GLU A 164 21.06 -15.19 -5.02
C GLU A 164 20.07 -15.97 -4.14
N GLN A 165 20.44 -16.26 -2.90
CA GLN A 165 19.52 -16.90 -1.95
C GLN A 165 18.27 -16.04 -1.74
N LEU A 166 18.44 -14.76 -1.42
CA LEU A 166 17.33 -13.83 -1.21
C LEU A 166 16.44 -13.75 -2.46
N THR A 167 17.04 -13.75 -3.65
CA THR A 167 16.31 -13.74 -4.91
C THR A 167 15.45 -14.99 -5.05
N ARG A 168 16.00 -16.19 -4.79
CA ARG A 168 15.21 -17.43 -4.83
C ARG A 168 14.01 -17.38 -3.88
N GLU A 169 14.22 -16.92 -2.66
CA GLU A 169 13.14 -16.81 -1.66
C GLU A 169 12.06 -15.80 -2.06
N ILE A 170 12.47 -14.65 -2.62
CA ILE A 170 11.51 -13.66 -3.14
C ILE A 170 10.70 -14.25 -4.30
N LEU A 171 11.32 -15.01 -5.18
CA LEU A 171 10.61 -15.67 -6.28
C LEU A 171 9.65 -16.75 -5.77
N GLU A 172 10.13 -17.62 -4.89
CA GLU A 172 9.38 -18.78 -4.37
C GLU A 172 8.20 -18.36 -3.49
N TYR A 173 8.41 -17.46 -2.53
CA TYR A 173 7.36 -17.10 -1.58
C TYR A 173 6.68 -15.80 -1.95
N GLY A 174 7.46 -14.82 -2.40
CA GLY A 174 6.97 -13.47 -2.62
C GLY A 174 6.21 -13.32 -3.93
N VAL A 175 6.82 -13.68 -5.05
CA VAL A 175 6.19 -13.61 -6.37
C VAL A 175 5.02 -14.59 -6.43
N SER A 176 5.18 -15.83 -5.95
CA SER A 176 4.07 -16.78 -5.91
C SER A 176 2.89 -16.31 -5.05
N PHE A 177 3.12 -15.56 -3.97
CA PHE A 177 2.05 -14.89 -3.22
C PHE A 177 1.35 -13.82 -4.07
N LEU A 178 2.13 -12.96 -4.73
CA LEU A 178 1.60 -11.90 -5.57
C LEU A 178 0.81 -12.44 -6.77
N ASP A 179 1.26 -13.51 -7.41
CA ASP A 179 0.59 -14.08 -8.59
C ASP A 179 -0.81 -14.62 -8.29
N ARG A 180 -1.03 -15.10 -7.05
CA ARG A 180 -2.38 -15.48 -6.57
C ARG A 180 -3.30 -14.27 -6.42
N LEU A 181 -2.76 -13.07 -6.25
CA LEU A 181 -3.51 -11.82 -6.03
C LEU A 181 -3.57 -10.95 -7.29
N SER A 182 -3.76 -11.59 -8.45
CA SER A 182 -3.76 -10.94 -9.77
C SER A 182 -5.11 -10.38 -10.20
N SER A 183 -6.15 -10.50 -9.38
CA SER A 183 -7.50 -9.97 -9.62
C SER A 183 -8.13 -9.42 -8.34
N LEU A 184 -9.15 -8.56 -8.49
CA LEU A 184 -9.91 -8.03 -7.35
C LEU A 184 -10.62 -9.13 -6.57
N ASP A 185 -11.17 -10.15 -7.25
CA ASP A 185 -11.85 -11.26 -6.59
C ASP A 185 -10.88 -12.09 -5.74
N ALA A 186 -9.66 -12.34 -6.23
CA ALA A 186 -8.65 -13.05 -5.47
C ALA A 186 -8.13 -12.25 -4.26
N VAL A 187 -8.02 -10.93 -4.42
CA VAL A 187 -7.71 -9.98 -3.34
C VAL A 187 -8.81 -9.99 -2.27
N ASP A 188 -10.08 -9.98 -2.67
CA ASP A 188 -11.21 -9.99 -1.73
C ASP A 188 -11.29 -11.31 -0.96
N GLN A 189 -11.05 -12.43 -1.63
CA GLN A 189 -10.97 -13.74 -0.98
C GLN A 189 -9.81 -13.78 0.05
N GLU A 190 -8.61 -13.36 -0.33
CA GLU A 190 -7.46 -13.32 0.59
C GLU A 190 -7.73 -12.42 1.80
N LEU A 191 -8.33 -11.25 1.59
CA LEU A 191 -8.71 -10.36 2.69
C LEU A 191 -9.74 -11.02 3.61
N THR A 192 -10.73 -11.69 3.05
CA THR A 192 -11.74 -12.44 3.81
C THR A 192 -11.10 -13.54 4.66
N ASP A 193 -10.15 -14.28 4.09
CA ASP A 193 -9.42 -15.34 4.79
C ASP A 193 -8.53 -14.76 5.91
N MET A 194 -7.79 -13.69 5.63
CA MET A 194 -6.97 -12.98 6.61
C MET A 194 -7.81 -12.45 7.78
N LEU A 195 -8.98 -11.89 7.48
CA LEU A 195 -9.90 -11.37 8.49
C LEU A 195 -10.50 -12.49 9.34
N SER A 196 -10.86 -13.62 8.72
CA SER A 196 -11.37 -14.80 9.41
C SER A 196 -10.32 -15.39 10.37
N GLN A 197 -9.07 -15.51 9.91
CA GLN A 197 -7.96 -15.99 10.76
C GLN A 197 -7.66 -15.05 11.94
N ARG A 198 -7.79 -13.73 11.75
CA ARG A 198 -7.56 -12.75 12.83
C ARG A 198 -8.73 -12.63 13.79
N ALA A 199 -9.97 -12.75 13.31
CA ALA A 199 -11.15 -12.81 14.15
C ALA A 199 -11.06 -14.00 15.12
N TYR A 200 -10.57 -15.14 14.64
CA TYR A 200 -10.27 -16.30 15.47
C TYR A 200 -9.23 -16.01 16.57
N ARG A 201 -8.26 -15.14 16.30
CA ARG A 201 -7.22 -14.73 17.27
C ARG A 201 -7.64 -13.58 18.20
N GLY A 202 -8.88 -13.11 18.12
CA GLY A 202 -9.40 -12.04 18.99
C GLY A 202 -8.87 -10.64 18.66
N ASP A 203 -8.33 -10.40 17.47
CA ASP A 203 -7.74 -9.11 17.11
C ASP A 203 -8.81 -8.03 16.80
N VAL A 204 -8.92 -7.03 17.67
CA VAL A 204 -9.89 -5.92 17.56
C VAL A 204 -9.63 -5.04 16.32
N PHE A 205 -8.37 -4.94 15.87
CA PHE A 205 -8.01 -4.15 14.69
C PHE A 205 -8.55 -4.78 13.40
N ALA A 206 -8.51 -6.10 13.30
CA ALA A 206 -9.04 -6.83 12.16
C ALA A 206 -10.55 -6.60 11.98
N ARG A 207 -11.32 -6.52 13.07
CA ARG A 207 -12.77 -6.24 13.01
C ARG A 207 -13.06 -4.86 12.40
N ARG A 208 -12.30 -3.82 12.76
CA ARG A 208 -12.50 -2.47 12.20
C ARG A 208 -12.12 -2.36 10.73
N MET A 209 -11.03 -3.03 10.32
CA MET A 209 -10.64 -3.12 8.91
C MET A 209 -11.67 -3.89 8.08
N SER A 210 -12.16 -5.03 8.57
CA SER A 210 -13.24 -5.79 7.95
C SER A 210 -14.50 -4.94 7.76
N GLN A 211 -14.95 -4.22 8.79
CA GLN A 211 -16.14 -3.37 8.69
C GLN A 211 -15.98 -2.25 7.65
N ARG A 212 -14.80 -1.61 7.58
CA ARG A 212 -14.51 -0.60 6.55
C ARG A 212 -14.43 -1.20 5.15
N TRP A 213 -13.79 -2.35 5.02
CA TRP A 213 -13.65 -3.06 3.74
C TRP A 213 -15.02 -3.52 3.21
N SER A 214 -15.83 -4.15 4.05
CA SER A 214 -17.20 -4.52 3.72
C SER A 214 -18.04 -3.31 3.36
N ALA A 215 -17.88 -2.16 4.03
CA ALA A 215 -18.58 -0.93 3.65
C ALA A 215 -18.15 -0.38 2.27
N ILE A 216 -16.89 -0.57 1.88
CA ILE A 216 -16.36 -0.19 0.56
C ILE A 216 -16.85 -1.16 -0.53
N MET A 217 -16.83 -2.47 -0.25
CA MET A 217 -17.15 -3.52 -1.22
C MET A 217 -18.65 -3.78 -1.34
N HIS A 218 -19.41 -3.67 -0.26
CA HIS A 218 -20.85 -3.93 -0.19
C HIS A 218 -21.65 -2.63 -0.08
N VAL A 219 -21.37 -1.64 -0.94
CA VAL A 219 -22.29 -0.51 -1.10
C VAL A 219 -23.65 -1.09 -1.54
N PRO A 220 -24.71 -1.06 -0.72
CA PRO A 220 -25.91 -1.88 -0.93
C PRO A 220 -26.79 -1.43 -2.10
N CYS A 221 -26.40 -0.38 -2.83
CA CYS A 221 -27.10 -0.05 -4.05
C CYS A 221 -26.70 -1.09 -5.10
N GLY A 222 -27.67 -1.78 -5.70
CA GLY A 222 -27.47 -2.60 -6.91
C GLY A 222 -26.99 -1.82 -8.14
N CYS A 223 -26.33 -0.68 -7.93
CA CYS A 223 -25.57 0.06 -8.90
C CYS A 223 -24.17 -0.55 -8.95
N CYS A 224 -23.91 -1.29 -10.03
CA CYS A 224 -22.61 -1.86 -10.37
C CYS A 224 -21.45 -0.89 -10.14
N TRP A 225 -20.23 -1.44 -10.01
CA TRP A 225 -18.96 -0.69 -9.95
C TRP A 225 -18.87 0.45 -10.99
N SER A 226 -19.54 0.29 -12.14
CA SER A 226 -19.72 1.29 -13.19
C SER A 226 -20.38 2.59 -12.72
N CYS A 227 -21.31 2.56 -11.77
CA CYS A 227 -21.97 3.74 -11.21
C CYS A 227 -21.09 4.50 -10.23
N ILE A 228 -20.28 3.79 -9.42
CA ILE A 228 -19.25 4.41 -8.58
C ILE A 228 -18.20 5.09 -9.48
N ARG A 229 -17.76 4.44 -10.57
CA ARG A 229 -16.89 5.07 -11.59
C ARG A 229 -17.53 6.30 -12.22
N ALA A 230 -18.82 6.26 -12.53
CA ALA A 230 -19.53 7.39 -13.12
C ALA A 230 -19.64 8.57 -12.14
N LEU A 231 -19.94 8.31 -10.86
CA LEU A 231 -19.99 9.32 -9.81
C LEU A 231 -18.62 9.96 -9.54
N ALA A 232 -17.56 9.16 -9.48
CA ALA A 232 -16.19 9.68 -9.32
C ALA A 232 -15.74 10.53 -10.53
N ARG A 233 -16.09 10.15 -11.76
CA ARG A 233 -15.68 10.87 -12.99
C ARG A 233 -16.47 12.13 -13.28
N THR A 234 -17.69 12.26 -12.75
CA THR A 234 -18.58 13.39 -13.07
C THR A 234 -18.25 14.67 -12.32
N GLY A 235 -17.25 14.67 -11.43
CA GLY A 235 -16.80 15.89 -10.77
C GLY A 235 -17.90 16.56 -9.94
N CYS A 236 -18.88 15.80 -9.44
CA CYS A 236 -19.86 16.27 -8.45
C CYS A 236 -19.19 16.43 -7.07
N GLY A 237 -18.11 17.21 -7.02
CA GLY A 237 -17.33 17.58 -5.85
C GLY A 237 -17.96 18.72 -5.08
N ARG A 238 -19.22 18.57 -4.66
CA ARG A 238 -19.65 19.18 -3.40
C ARG A 238 -19.94 18.06 -2.43
N ALA A 239 -18.99 17.90 -1.51
CA ALA A 239 -19.06 17.00 -0.39
C ALA A 239 -20.39 17.18 0.35
N ALA A 240 -21.32 16.24 0.15
CA ALA A 240 -21.98 15.70 1.31
C ALA A 240 -20.87 14.91 2.03
N SER A 241 -20.38 15.43 3.15
CA SER A 241 -19.69 14.57 4.10
C SER A 241 -20.67 13.45 4.43
N ILE A 242 -20.43 12.25 3.91
CA ILE A 242 -21.13 11.07 4.39
C ILE A 242 -20.64 10.91 5.83
N ASP A 243 -21.42 11.44 6.77
CA ASP A 243 -21.22 11.20 8.19
C ASP A 243 -21.63 9.76 8.46
N TRP A 244 -20.64 8.86 8.37
CA TRP A 244 -20.80 7.43 8.60
C TRP A 244 -21.26 7.09 10.04
N ARG A 245 -21.47 8.07 10.92
CA ARG A 245 -22.02 7.87 12.28
C ARG A 245 -23.55 7.85 12.34
N ARG A 246 -24.28 8.25 11.30
CA ARG A 246 -25.75 8.18 11.29
C ARG A 246 -26.23 7.08 10.35
N GLY A 247 -27.00 6.15 10.90
CA GLY A 247 -27.59 5.01 10.18
C GLY A 247 -28.29 5.44 8.89
N LEU A 248 -28.09 4.64 7.84
CA LEU A 248 -28.58 4.88 6.49
C LEU A 248 -30.12 4.90 6.46
N GLY A 249 -30.68 6.10 6.33
CA GLY A 249 -32.05 6.29 5.88
C GLY A 249 -32.17 5.98 4.38
N SER A 250 -33.08 5.07 4.05
CA SER A 250 -33.33 4.55 2.71
C SER A 250 -33.99 5.58 1.79
N SER A 251 -33.22 6.27 0.96
CA SER A 251 -33.74 6.76 -0.33
C SER A 251 -32.62 7.04 -1.33
N CYS A 252 -32.51 6.17 -2.34
CA CYS A 252 -31.69 6.41 -3.52
C CYS A 252 -32.58 7.07 -4.59
N PRO A 253 -32.22 8.22 -5.18
CA PRO A 253 -33.05 8.86 -6.19
C PRO A 253 -33.10 8.01 -7.46
N ARG A 254 -34.32 7.64 -7.88
CA ARG A 254 -34.58 6.93 -9.16
C ARG A 254 -34.14 7.80 -10.35
N ARG A 255 -33.48 7.16 -11.31
CA ARG A 255 -33.06 7.70 -12.63
C ARG A 255 -34.10 8.66 -13.23
N SER A 256 -33.74 9.93 -13.42
CA SER A 256 -34.36 10.79 -14.42
C SER A 256 -33.79 10.45 -15.81
N ARG A 257 -34.69 10.27 -16.80
CA ARG A 257 -34.30 10.08 -18.21
C ARG A 257 -33.61 11.35 -18.70
N LEU A 258 -32.35 11.23 -19.11
CA LEU A 258 -31.68 12.24 -19.93
C LEU A 258 -32.28 12.20 -21.34
N THR A 259 -33.10 13.19 -21.68
CA THR A 259 -33.47 13.47 -23.07
C THR A 259 -32.55 14.58 -23.59
N SER A 260 -31.69 14.24 -24.56
CA SER A 260 -30.89 15.21 -25.28
C SER A 260 -31.78 15.96 -26.27
N ARG A 261 -31.99 17.27 -26.06
CA ARG A 261 -32.53 18.17 -27.09
C ARG A 261 -31.36 18.85 -27.82
N PRO A 262 -31.30 18.84 -29.15
CA PRO A 262 -30.27 19.55 -29.89
C PRO A 262 -30.54 21.06 -29.84
N LEU A 263 -29.53 21.83 -29.41
CA LEU A 263 -29.56 23.29 -29.51
C LEU A 263 -29.23 23.71 -30.94
N ARG A 264 -30.18 24.40 -31.57
CA ARG A 264 -30.00 25.14 -32.83
C ARG A 264 -28.87 26.16 -32.64
N THR A 265 -27.78 26.03 -33.38
CA THR A 265 -26.75 27.07 -33.50
C THR A 265 -27.22 28.11 -34.51
N ARG A 266 -27.38 29.35 -34.05
CA ARG A 266 -27.52 30.52 -34.92
C ARG A 266 -26.14 31.16 -35.05
N GLY A 267 -25.67 31.31 -36.28
CA GLY A 267 -24.32 31.78 -36.59
C GLY A 267 -24.04 33.21 -36.11
N GLY A 268 -22.77 33.45 -35.77
CA GLY A 268 -22.22 34.77 -35.50
C GLY A 268 -20.70 34.70 -35.50
N ARG A 269 -20.08 35.33 -36.50
CA ARG A 269 -18.62 35.56 -36.57
C ARG A 269 -18.25 36.58 -35.49
N GLY A 270 -17.12 36.37 -34.81
CA GLY A 270 -16.57 37.36 -33.88
C GLY A 270 -15.36 36.84 -33.13
N THR A 271 -14.24 37.52 -33.37
CA THR A 271 -12.87 37.25 -32.90
C THR A 271 -12.68 37.37 -31.38
N GLY A 272 -11.88 36.44 -30.86
CA GLY A 272 -11.02 36.48 -29.67
C GLY A 272 -11.24 37.54 -28.58
N SER A 273 -11.76 37.11 -27.42
CA SER A 273 -11.24 37.53 -26.10
C SER A 273 -11.60 36.47 -25.05
N HIS A 274 -10.63 36.08 -24.22
CA HIS A 274 -10.86 35.20 -23.08
C HIS A 274 -11.69 35.95 -22.03
N ARG A 275 -12.96 35.55 -21.86
CA ARG A 275 -13.78 35.91 -20.69
C ARG A 275 -14.06 34.67 -19.85
N PHE A 276 -13.72 34.75 -18.56
CA PHE A 276 -14.21 33.85 -17.54
C PHE A 276 -15.75 33.87 -17.52
N ARG A 277 -16.38 32.71 -17.65
CA ARG A 277 -17.83 32.56 -17.47
C ARG A 277 -18.11 32.24 -16.01
N THR A 278 -18.75 33.16 -15.30
CA THR A 278 -19.48 32.88 -14.06
C THR A 278 -20.81 32.23 -14.39
N TRP A 279 -21.10 31.08 -13.77
CA TRP A 279 -22.41 30.42 -13.84
C TRP A 279 -23.29 30.95 -12.71
N LYS A 280 -24.48 31.44 -13.04
CA LYS A 280 -25.55 31.76 -12.08
C LYS A 280 -26.49 30.56 -12.02
N LEU A 281 -26.67 29.98 -10.83
CA LEU A 281 -27.67 28.93 -10.60
C LEU A 281 -29.07 29.56 -10.63
N VAL A 282 -29.92 29.06 -11.52
CA VAL A 282 -31.37 29.26 -11.48
C VAL A 282 -31.91 28.24 -10.47
N GLY A 283 -32.60 28.73 -9.44
CA GLY A 283 -33.22 27.88 -8.42
C GLY A 283 -34.30 26.96 -9.01
N CYS A 284 -34.35 25.72 -8.52
CA CYS A 284 -35.44 24.80 -8.84
C CYS A 284 -36.73 25.30 -8.16
N ALA A 285 -37.81 25.34 -8.93
CA ALA A 285 -39.15 25.58 -8.43
C ALA A 285 -39.64 24.39 -7.58
N ASP A 286 -40.35 24.69 -6.50
CA ASP A 286 -41.01 23.73 -5.63
C ASP A 286 -42.00 22.85 -6.40
N HIS A 287 -41.94 21.53 -6.16
CA HIS A 287 -42.99 20.62 -6.60
C HIS A 287 -44.27 20.82 -5.76
N PRO A 288 -45.47 20.77 -6.38
CA PRO A 288 -46.72 20.85 -5.64
C PRO A 288 -46.89 19.62 -4.75
N ARG A 289 -47.20 19.86 -3.46
CA ARG A 289 -47.58 18.82 -2.51
C ARG A 289 -48.90 18.18 -2.97
N THR A 290 -48.95 16.85 -3.02
CA THR A 290 -50.19 16.12 -3.18
C THR A 290 -51.09 16.31 -1.93
N PRO A 291 -52.41 16.53 -2.11
CA PRO A 291 -53.32 16.66 -0.98
C PRO A 291 -53.51 15.32 -0.25
N ARG A 292 -53.61 15.38 1.08
CA ARG A 292 -54.00 14.25 1.94
C ARG A 292 -55.47 13.86 1.69
N PRO A 293 -55.82 12.57 1.67
CA PRO A 293 -57.22 12.15 1.65
C PRO A 293 -57.91 12.52 2.98
N ALA A 294 -59.17 12.94 2.88
CA ALA A 294 -60.00 13.27 4.03
C ALA A 294 -60.36 12.00 4.83
N PRO A 295 -60.50 12.07 6.16
CA PRO A 295 -60.98 10.96 6.96
C PRO A 295 -62.45 10.69 6.65
N GLY A 296 -62.77 9.44 6.31
CA GLY A 296 -64.13 8.98 6.10
C GLY A 296 -64.91 8.87 7.41
N THR A 297 -66.17 9.29 7.36
CA THR A 297 -67.24 9.01 8.32
C THR A 297 -67.77 7.60 8.14
#